data_AF-A0AAW0P763-F1
#
_entry.id   AF-A0AAW0P763-F1
#
_cell.length_a   1.000
_cell.length_b   1.000
_cell.length_c   1.000
_cell.angle_alpha   90.00
_cell.angle_beta   90.00
_cell.angle_gamma   90.00
#
_symmetry.space_group_name_H-M   'P 1'
#
loop_
_entity.id
_entity.type
_entity.pdbx_description
1 polymer ?
#
loop_
_entity_poly.entity_id
_entity_poly.type
_entity_poly.pdbx_seq_one_letter_code
_entity_poly.pdbx_strand_id
1 'polypeptide(L)'
;MSNSQTDSSPANSVEKERRADMRVNEKKCSWASYMTNSPTVIVMIGLPARGKTYMSKKLTRYLNWIGVPTKVFNLGVYRREAVRSYKSYDFFRHDNEEAMRIRKQCALIALKDVKAYLTEEGGQIAVFDATNTTRERRDLIQTFVKENAFKVFFVESVCDDPEVIAANILEVKVSSPDYPERHRERVMDDFLKRIECYEVTYQPLDPDDYDKDLSFIKVMNVGQRFLVNRVQDYIQSKIVYYLMNIRVHSHCIYLCRHGESCHNVEGRIGGDSELSPRGKQFAHALRDFIEEQKLSDLKVWTSQLRRTIQTAEELGVPYEQWKILNEIDAGVCEEMTYEMIQQTFPEEFALRDQDKYHYRYPGGESYQDLVQRLEPVIMELERQGNVLVICHQAVMRCLLAYFLDKSAEDLPYMKCPLHTVLKLTPVAYGCKVDLFYLNVEAVNTHRDRPLGTMPKDPSLIHRRNSYTPLSSYDQVKRPRLYSAGNQPWLPLAPTPAALMPEGWPSQECLSEGADTDSPEEASDDVCV
;
A
#
# COMPACT_ATOMS: atom_id res chain seq x y z
N MET A 1 -19.62 70.38 -1.12
CA MET A 1 -19.84 69.44 0.00
C MET A 1 -20.79 68.36 -0.45
N SER A 2 -20.28 67.18 -0.79
CA SER A 2 -21.03 65.93 -0.83
C SER A 2 -20.02 64.78 -0.89
N ASN A 3 -19.72 64.24 0.29
CA ASN A 3 -18.88 63.06 0.48
C ASN A 3 -19.52 61.84 -0.21
N SER A 4 -18.75 61.12 -1.03
CA SER A 4 -19.02 59.72 -1.36
C SER A 4 -18.14 58.86 -0.46
N GLN A 5 -18.74 58.28 0.59
CA GLN A 5 -18.11 57.25 1.40
C GLN A 5 -18.11 55.94 0.61
N THR A 6 -16.91 55.39 0.42
CA THR A 6 -16.69 54.03 -0.07
C THR A 6 -16.98 53.05 1.05
N ASP A 7 -18.12 52.36 0.95
CA ASP A 7 -18.53 51.32 1.87
C ASP A 7 -17.76 50.03 1.54
N SER A 8 -16.64 49.79 2.24
CA SER A 8 -15.87 48.54 2.18
C SER A 8 -16.21 47.68 3.39
N SER A 9 -17.18 46.81 3.22
CA SER A 9 -17.65 45.89 4.27
C SER A 9 -16.65 44.75 4.49
N PRO A 10 -16.25 44.45 5.75
CA PRO A 10 -15.27 43.41 6.09
C PRO A 10 -15.79 41.96 5.87
N ALA A 11 -17.07 41.78 5.52
CA ALA A 11 -17.63 40.46 5.22
C ALA A 11 -17.13 39.90 3.87
N ASN A 12 -16.89 40.75 2.88
CA ASN A 12 -16.47 40.33 1.54
C ASN A 12 -14.98 39.91 1.45
N SER A 13 -14.13 40.39 2.36
CA SER A 13 -12.72 39.99 2.43
C SER A 13 -12.55 38.60 3.07
N VAL A 14 -13.29 38.33 4.16
CA VAL A 14 -13.26 37.03 4.87
C VAL A 14 -13.81 35.90 4.00
N GLU A 15 -14.84 36.18 3.18
CA GLU A 15 -15.42 35.19 2.26
C GLU A 15 -14.51 34.92 1.04
N LYS A 16 -13.75 35.93 0.60
CA LYS A 16 -12.70 35.78 -0.42
C LYS A 16 -11.48 35.02 0.11
N GLU A 17 -11.05 35.28 1.34
CA GLU A 17 -9.97 34.55 2.00
C GLU A 17 -10.36 33.09 2.21
N ARG A 18 -11.57 32.79 2.72
CA ARG A 18 -12.08 31.41 2.80
C ARG A 18 -12.13 30.71 1.45
N ARG A 19 -12.58 31.39 0.38
CA ARG A 19 -12.61 30.81 -0.97
C ARG A 19 -11.21 30.63 -1.57
N ALA A 20 -10.25 31.49 -1.22
CA ALA A 20 -8.86 31.36 -1.63
C ALA A 20 -8.17 30.20 -0.89
N ASP A 21 -8.37 30.08 0.42
CA ASP A 21 -7.87 28.97 1.23
C ASP A 21 -8.46 27.63 0.79
N MET A 22 -9.77 27.56 0.50
CA MET A 22 -10.40 26.36 -0.04
C MET A 22 -9.80 25.95 -1.39
N ARG A 23 -9.51 26.90 -2.29
CA ARG A 23 -8.87 26.62 -3.60
C ARG A 23 -7.38 26.27 -3.50
N VAL A 24 -6.68 26.77 -2.47
CA VAL A 24 -5.28 26.39 -2.20
C VAL A 24 -5.23 24.99 -1.57
N ASN A 25 -6.20 24.64 -0.72
CA ASN A 25 -6.30 23.32 -0.10
C ASN A 25 -6.78 22.24 -1.09
N GLU A 26 -7.68 22.58 -2.03
CA GLU A 26 -8.07 21.72 -3.17
C GLU A 26 -6.86 21.29 -4.02
N LYS A 27 -5.83 22.14 -4.13
CA LYS A 27 -4.63 21.86 -4.95
C LYS A 27 -3.58 20.98 -4.26
N LYS A 28 -3.69 20.76 -2.95
CA LYS A 28 -2.74 19.93 -2.17
C LYS A 28 -3.28 18.53 -1.85
N CYS A 29 -4.56 18.32 -2.09
CA CYS A 29 -5.28 17.10 -1.79
C CYS A 29 -4.88 15.97 -2.76
N SER A 30 -4.67 14.74 -2.27
CA SER A 30 -4.43 13.59 -3.16
C SER A 30 -5.68 13.25 -3.97
N TRP A 31 -5.52 12.51 -5.08
CA TRP A 31 -6.69 12.09 -5.89
C TRP A 31 -7.74 11.31 -5.08
N ALA A 32 -7.28 10.40 -4.21
CA ALA A 32 -8.19 9.62 -3.39
C ALA A 32 -8.97 10.48 -2.37
N SER A 33 -8.29 11.47 -1.79
CA SER A 33 -8.89 12.42 -0.86
C SER A 33 -9.83 13.40 -1.58
N TYR A 34 -9.49 13.84 -2.80
CA TYR A 34 -10.37 14.64 -3.65
C TYR A 34 -11.68 13.91 -3.99
N MET A 35 -11.64 12.59 -4.16
CA MET A 35 -12.82 11.76 -4.42
C MET A 35 -13.66 11.44 -3.17
N THR A 36 -13.21 11.84 -1.98
CA THR A 36 -13.90 11.56 -0.72
C THR A 36 -14.82 12.74 -0.35
N ASN A 37 -16.09 12.64 -0.74
CA ASN A 37 -17.04 13.75 -0.64
C ASN A 37 -17.60 13.99 0.78
N SER A 38 -17.94 12.92 1.50
CA SER A 38 -18.52 13.01 2.85
C SER A 38 -17.71 12.15 3.81
N PRO A 39 -17.47 12.61 5.06
CA PRO A 39 -16.77 11.81 6.04
C PRO A 39 -17.41 10.44 6.24
N THR A 40 -16.58 9.40 6.36
CA THR A 40 -17.04 8.01 6.45
C THR A 40 -16.59 7.37 7.76
N VAL A 41 -17.52 6.71 8.45
CA VAL A 41 -17.22 5.88 9.62
C VAL A 41 -17.15 4.42 9.17
N ILE A 42 -15.96 3.83 9.23
CA ILE A 42 -15.76 2.39 9.01
C ILE A 42 -16.01 1.68 10.34
N VAL A 43 -16.97 0.78 10.39
CA VAL A 43 -17.36 0.10 11.64
C VAL A 43 -16.93 -1.35 11.57
N MET A 44 -15.98 -1.75 12.41
CA MET A 44 -15.52 -3.13 12.48
C MET A 44 -16.56 -3.98 13.22
N ILE A 45 -16.81 -5.20 12.73
CA ILE A 45 -17.71 -6.18 13.37
C ILE A 45 -17.00 -7.53 13.47
N GLY A 46 -17.27 -8.26 14.55
CA GLY A 46 -16.91 -9.67 14.68
C GLY A 46 -16.43 -10.02 16.08
N LEU A 47 -16.34 -11.32 16.33
CA LEU A 47 -15.89 -11.88 17.60
C LEU A 47 -14.43 -11.49 17.94
N PRO A 48 -14.00 -11.57 19.21
CA PRO A 48 -12.59 -11.39 19.57
C PRO A 48 -11.66 -12.35 18.81
N ALA A 49 -10.38 -11.98 18.66
CA ALA A 49 -9.36 -12.72 17.91
C ALA A 49 -9.67 -13.01 16.42
N ARG A 50 -10.53 -12.20 15.79
CA ARG A 50 -10.84 -12.26 14.35
C ARG A 50 -10.13 -11.17 13.53
N GLY A 51 -8.89 -10.83 13.86
CA GLY A 51 -8.09 -9.89 13.03
C GLY A 51 -8.60 -8.44 12.88
N LYS A 52 -9.68 -8.01 13.56
CA LYS A 52 -10.25 -6.65 13.41
C LYS A 52 -9.23 -5.54 13.57
N THR A 53 -8.52 -5.49 14.69
CA THR A 53 -7.50 -4.46 14.96
C THR A 53 -6.35 -4.49 13.94
N TYR A 54 -5.98 -5.66 13.42
CA TYR A 54 -4.99 -5.80 12.36
C TYR A 54 -5.49 -5.15 11.07
N MET A 55 -6.71 -5.49 10.63
CA MET A 55 -7.33 -4.88 9.45
C MET A 55 -7.54 -3.38 9.62
N SER A 56 -8.00 -2.92 10.78
CA SER A 56 -8.17 -1.49 11.07
C SER A 56 -6.87 -0.73 10.89
N LYS A 57 -5.77 -1.20 11.49
CA LYS A 57 -4.47 -0.52 11.38
C LYS A 57 -3.91 -0.58 9.96
N LYS A 58 -3.94 -1.74 9.29
CA LYS A 58 -3.47 -1.87 7.91
C LYS A 58 -4.28 -1.00 6.95
N LEU A 59 -5.60 -0.94 7.13
CA LEU A 59 -6.48 -0.13 6.30
C LEU A 59 -6.23 1.36 6.54
N THR A 60 -6.12 1.80 7.79
CA THR A 60 -5.77 3.19 8.13
C THR A 60 -4.41 3.59 7.56
N ARG A 61 -3.39 2.74 7.67
CA ARG A 61 -2.07 2.98 7.09
C ARG A 61 -2.13 3.16 5.58
N TYR A 62 -2.85 2.28 4.88
CA TYR A 62 -3.07 2.39 3.44
C TYR A 62 -3.80 3.67 3.05
N LEU A 63 -4.92 3.99 3.71
CA LEU A 63 -5.72 5.18 3.42
C LEU A 63 -4.91 6.46 3.65
N ASN A 64 -4.17 6.56 4.76
CA ASN A 64 -3.27 7.69 5.00
C ASN A 64 -2.15 7.78 3.95
N TRP A 65 -1.57 6.65 3.56
CA TRP A 65 -0.50 6.63 2.55
C TRP A 65 -0.99 7.11 1.18
N ILE A 66 -2.19 6.73 0.73
CA ILE A 66 -2.80 7.30 -0.49
C ILE A 66 -3.34 8.73 -0.30
N GLY A 67 -3.16 9.31 0.89
CA GLY A 67 -3.46 10.70 1.21
C GLY A 67 -4.86 10.99 1.75
N VAL A 68 -5.62 9.97 2.17
CA VAL A 68 -6.95 10.10 2.80
C VAL A 68 -6.80 10.12 4.33
N PRO A 69 -7.00 11.27 5.01
CA PRO A 69 -6.81 11.40 6.45
C PRO A 69 -7.72 10.43 7.23
N THR A 70 -7.08 9.44 7.86
CA THR A 70 -7.77 8.34 8.53
C THR A 70 -7.22 8.10 9.95
N LYS A 71 -8.12 7.84 10.91
CA LYS A 71 -7.75 7.55 12.31
C LYS A 71 -8.52 6.36 12.86
N VAL A 72 -7.85 5.50 13.65
CA VAL A 72 -8.47 4.36 14.35
C VAL A 72 -8.91 4.77 15.75
N PHE A 73 -10.14 4.44 16.11
CA PHE A 73 -10.71 4.57 17.45
C PHE A 73 -10.90 3.17 18.03
N ASN A 74 -9.89 2.68 18.77
CA ASN A 74 -9.89 1.33 19.33
C ASN A 74 -10.60 1.32 20.69
N LEU A 75 -11.78 0.72 20.75
CA LEU A 75 -12.60 0.73 21.96
C LEU A 75 -11.98 -0.04 23.13
N GLY A 76 -11.05 -0.95 22.84
CA GLY A 76 -10.26 -1.63 23.85
C GLY A 76 -9.35 -0.68 24.65
N VAL A 77 -8.85 0.40 24.04
CA VAL A 77 -8.04 1.45 24.68
C VAL A 77 -8.90 2.27 25.64
N TYR A 78 -10.00 2.84 25.15
CA TYR A 78 -10.98 3.58 25.97
C TYR A 78 -11.45 2.79 27.19
N ARG A 79 -11.74 1.50 27.01
CA ARG A 79 -12.16 0.63 28.12
C ARG A 79 -11.03 0.36 29.12
N ARG A 80 -9.78 0.25 28.69
CA ARG A 80 -8.63 0.08 29.62
C ARG A 80 -8.39 1.35 30.45
N GLU A 81 -8.52 2.51 29.83
CA GLU A 81 -8.39 3.80 30.54
C GLU A 81 -9.50 3.99 31.58
N ALA A 82 -10.73 3.60 31.26
CA ALA A 82 -11.86 3.70 32.16
C ALA A 82 -11.80 2.72 33.36
N VAL A 83 -11.35 1.48 33.14
CA VAL A 83 -11.46 0.39 34.14
C VAL A 83 -10.14 0.13 34.87
N ARG A 84 -8.99 0.65 34.40
CA ARG A 84 -7.61 0.46 34.88
C ARG A 84 -7.11 -1.00 34.91
N SER A 85 -7.89 -1.95 35.44
CA SER A 85 -7.67 -3.40 35.33
C SER A 85 -8.98 -4.15 35.60
N TYR A 86 -9.28 -5.18 34.81
CA TYR A 86 -10.33 -6.16 35.13
C TYR A 86 -9.69 -7.56 35.19
N LYS A 87 -10.25 -8.45 36.03
CA LYS A 87 -9.58 -9.69 36.42
C LYS A 87 -9.76 -10.86 35.45
N SER A 88 -10.88 -10.94 34.74
CA SER A 88 -11.26 -12.12 33.95
C SER A 88 -12.29 -11.80 32.86
N TYR A 89 -12.65 -12.82 32.08
CA TYR A 89 -13.75 -12.84 31.13
C TYR A 89 -15.12 -12.43 31.71
N ASP A 90 -15.31 -12.46 33.04
CA ASP A 90 -16.57 -12.10 33.71
C ASP A 90 -17.03 -10.66 33.42
N PHE A 91 -16.07 -9.77 33.13
CA PHE A 91 -16.36 -8.40 32.70
C PHE A 91 -17.10 -8.35 31.34
N PHE A 92 -16.98 -9.40 30.52
CA PHE A 92 -17.55 -9.42 29.17
C PHE A 92 -18.91 -10.09 29.08
N ARG A 93 -19.36 -10.76 30.15
CA ARG A 93 -20.66 -11.42 30.18
C ARG A 93 -21.79 -10.43 29.85
N HIS A 94 -22.82 -10.91 29.17
CA HIS A 94 -23.95 -10.09 28.74
C HIS A 94 -24.91 -9.75 29.89
N ASP A 95 -24.94 -10.59 30.94
CA ASP A 95 -25.71 -10.42 32.16
C ASP A 95 -25.02 -9.52 33.22
N ASN A 96 -23.78 -9.10 32.96
CA ASN A 96 -23.07 -8.13 33.79
C ASN A 96 -23.50 -6.70 33.44
N GLU A 97 -24.58 -6.23 34.08
CA GLU A 97 -25.18 -4.90 33.83
C GLU A 97 -24.20 -3.73 34.02
N GLU A 98 -23.35 -3.80 35.05
CA GLU A 98 -22.36 -2.77 35.33
C GLU A 98 -21.32 -2.69 34.22
N ALA A 99 -20.74 -3.83 33.82
CA ALA A 99 -19.77 -3.87 32.75
C ALA A 99 -20.38 -3.53 31.39
N MET A 100 -21.64 -3.90 31.14
CA MET A 100 -22.40 -3.47 29.95
C MET A 100 -22.55 -1.94 29.91
N ARG A 101 -22.89 -1.30 31.05
CA ARG A 101 -23.01 0.15 31.17
C ARG A 101 -21.67 0.84 30.89
N ILE A 102 -20.58 0.35 31.47
CA ILE A 102 -19.23 0.89 31.25
C ILE A 102 -18.83 0.75 29.76
N ARG A 103 -19.00 -0.43 29.17
CA ARG A 103 -18.69 -0.66 27.75
C ARG A 103 -19.52 0.22 26.81
N LYS A 104 -20.79 0.49 27.14
CA LYS A 104 -21.65 1.42 26.40
C LYS A 104 -21.16 2.86 26.54
N GLN A 105 -20.78 3.29 27.74
CA GLN A 105 -20.20 4.63 27.96
C GLN A 105 -18.89 4.84 27.20
N CYS A 106 -17.98 3.85 27.20
CA CYS A 106 -16.76 3.91 26.39
C CYS A 106 -17.08 4.10 24.89
N ALA A 107 -18.10 3.41 24.38
CA ALA A 107 -18.51 3.54 22.98
C ALA A 107 -19.01 4.96 22.68
N LEU A 108 -19.81 5.54 23.57
CA LEU A 108 -20.31 6.91 23.42
C LEU A 108 -19.19 7.95 23.48
N ILE A 109 -18.19 7.77 24.36
CA ILE A 109 -17.01 8.64 24.41
C ILE A 109 -16.23 8.55 23.10
N ALA A 110 -15.93 7.34 22.63
CA ALA A 110 -15.22 7.16 21.38
C ALA A 110 -15.98 7.75 20.17
N LEU A 111 -17.32 7.66 20.12
CA LEU A 111 -18.12 8.29 19.08
C LEU A 111 -18.06 9.83 19.14
N LYS A 112 -17.94 10.44 20.33
CA LYS A 112 -17.71 11.89 20.44
C LYS A 112 -16.36 12.27 19.84
N ASP A 113 -15.32 11.49 20.09
CA ASP A 113 -13.99 11.74 19.51
C ASP A 113 -13.99 11.51 17.99
N VAL A 114 -14.75 10.52 17.49
CA VAL A 114 -14.99 10.34 16.05
C VAL A 114 -15.61 11.59 15.44
N LYS A 115 -16.64 12.15 16.09
CA LYS A 115 -17.26 13.40 15.63
C LYS A 115 -16.24 14.52 15.56
N ALA A 116 -15.54 14.80 16.66
CA ALA A 116 -14.53 15.86 16.73
C ALA A 116 -13.48 15.68 15.62
N TYR A 117 -12.99 14.47 15.41
CA TYR A 117 -12.02 14.20 14.35
C TYR A 117 -12.54 14.51 12.94
N LEU A 118 -13.77 14.08 12.62
CA LEU A 118 -14.36 14.25 11.29
C LEU A 118 -14.90 15.67 11.03
N THR A 119 -15.20 16.45 12.07
CA THR A 119 -15.76 17.80 11.91
C THR A 119 -14.81 18.94 12.24
N GLU A 120 -13.83 18.71 13.11
CA GLU A 120 -12.96 19.75 13.68
C GLU A 120 -11.48 19.54 13.32
N GLU A 121 -10.99 18.30 13.25
CA GLU A 121 -9.58 17.98 12.99
C GLU A 121 -9.25 17.77 11.49
N GLY A 122 -10.23 17.92 10.59
CA GLY A 122 -10.04 17.71 9.14
C GLY A 122 -9.91 16.24 8.72
N GLY A 123 -10.33 15.30 9.58
CA GLY A 123 -10.39 13.88 9.27
C GLY A 123 -11.45 13.55 8.23
N GLN A 124 -11.17 12.57 7.37
CA GLN A 124 -12.14 12.10 6.37
C GLN A 124 -12.70 10.72 6.69
N ILE A 125 -11.90 9.84 7.30
CA ILE A 125 -12.33 8.49 7.66
C ILE A 125 -12.01 8.16 9.11
N ALA A 126 -13.01 7.72 9.85
CA ALA A 126 -12.84 7.20 11.19
C ALA A 126 -13.07 5.68 11.20
N VAL A 127 -12.07 4.91 11.65
CA VAL A 127 -12.20 3.46 11.81
C VAL A 127 -12.56 3.14 13.26
N PHE A 128 -13.81 2.75 13.49
CA PHE A 128 -14.35 2.40 14.80
C PHE A 128 -14.10 0.90 15.08
N ASP A 129 -12.99 0.61 15.76
CA ASP A 129 -12.53 -0.76 16.07
C ASP A 129 -13.11 -1.26 17.40
N ALA A 130 -14.20 -2.02 17.30
CA ALA A 130 -14.85 -2.72 18.40
C ALA A 130 -15.48 -4.04 17.89
N THR A 131 -16.13 -4.80 18.78
CA THR A 131 -16.80 -6.05 18.38
C THR A 131 -18.09 -5.80 17.60
N ASN A 132 -18.90 -4.82 18.03
CA ASN A 132 -20.16 -4.40 17.39
C ASN A 132 -21.06 -5.58 16.94
N THR A 133 -21.08 -6.63 17.75
CA THR A 133 -21.69 -7.93 17.43
C THR A 133 -23.22 -7.95 17.54
N THR A 134 -23.85 -6.94 18.18
CA THR A 134 -25.31 -6.88 18.35
C THR A 134 -25.93 -5.84 17.41
N ARG A 135 -27.17 -6.08 16.96
CA ARG A 135 -27.94 -5.13 16.15
C ARG A 135 -28.16 -3.81 16.89
N GLU A 136 -28.54 -3.86 18.18
CA GLU A 136 -28.72 -2.66 19.03
C GLU A 136 -27.49 -1.73 18.99
N ARG A 137 -26.27 -2.30 19.06
CA ARG A 137 -25.04 -1.51 19.00
C ARG A 137 -24.85 -0.87 17.63
N ARG A 138 -25.12 -1.62 16.55
CA ARG A 138 -24.99 -1.11 15.18
C ARG A 138 -26.02 -0.02 14.92
N ASP A 139 -27.26 -0.17 15.37
CA ASP A 139 -28.31 0.84 15.24
C ASP A 139 -27.95 2.14 15.96
N LEU A 140 -27.36 2.06 17.17
CA LEU A 140 -26.83 3.24 17.87
C LEU A 140 -25.79 3.99 17.02
N ILE A 141 -24.87 3.26 16.37
CA ILE A 141 -23.85 3.86 15.50
C ILE A 141 -24.50 4.44 14.24
N GLN A 142 -25.48 3.76 13.65
CA GLN A 142 -26.23 4.27 12.49
C GLN A 142 -26.97 5.57 12.81
N THR A 143 -27.64 5.65 13.97
CA THR A 143 -28.29 6.88 14.44
C THR A 143 -27.27 8.01 14.56
N PHE A 144 -26.13 7.76 15.21
CA PHE A 144 -25.04 8.74 15.32
C PHE A 144 -24.54 9.22 13.95
N VAL A 145 -24.31 8.29 13.01
CA VAL A 145 -23.85 8.62 11.64
C VAL A 145 -24.89 9.49 10.93
N LYS A 146 -26.17 9.13 11.01
CA LYS A 146 -27.28 9.87 10.39
C LYS A 146 -27.43 11.28 10.96
N GLU A 147 -27.35 11.45 12.27
CA GLU A 147 -27.47 12.74 12.95
C GLU A 147 -26.35 13.72 12.57
N ASN A 148 -25.16 13.19 12.23
CA ASN A 148 -24.00 14.01 11.86
C ASN A 148 -23.75 14.05 10.34
N ALA A 149 -24.67 13.50 9.53
CA ALA A 149 -24.55 13.43 8.07
C ALA A 149 -23.26 12.76 7.56
N PHE A 150 -22.77 11.76 8.29
CA PHE A 150 -21.65 10.92 7.87
C PHE A 150 -22.16 9.74 7.02
N LYS A 151 -21.24 9.08 6.32
CA LYS A 151 -21.48 7.75 5.72
C LYS A 151 -21.04 6.66 6.70
N VAL A 152 -21.57 5.45 6.53
CA VAL A 152 -21.13 4.26 7.26
C VAL A 152 -20.77 3.14 6.29
N PHE A 153 -19.69 2.44 6.58
CA PHE A 153 -19.30 1.22 5.87
C PHE A 153 -18.87 0.16 6.87
N PHE A 154 -19.55 -0.98 6.91
CA PHE A 154 -19.24 -2.03 7.88
C PHE A 154 -18.21 -3.02 7.32
N VAL A 155 -17.26 -3.42 8.17
CA VAL A 155 -16.26 -4.46 7.85
C VAL A 155 -16.40 -5.56 8.90
N GLU A 156 -17.05 -6.66 8.53
CA GLU A 156 -17.23 -7.80 9.40
C GLU A 156 -16.17 -8.87 9.14
N SER A 157 -15.45 -9.29 10.19
CA SER A 157 -14.55 -10.43 10.11
C SER A 157 -15.18 -11.66 10.72
N VAL A 158 -15.35 -12.69 9.89
CA VAL A 158 -15.85 -14.00 10.30
C VAL A 158 -14.73 -15.02 10.08
N CYS A 159 -14.45 -15.84 11.08
CA CYS A 159 -13.50 -16.93 10.93
C CYS A 159 -13.89 -18.02 11.92
N ASP A 160 -14.07 -19.22 11.41
CA ASP A 160 -14.51 -20.37 12.20
C ASP A 160 -13.40 -21.43 12.29
N ASP A 161 -12.22 -21.12 11.74
CA ASP A 161 -11.04 -21.97 11.75
C ASP A 161 -10.32 -21.90 13.12
N PRO A 162 -10.30 -22.99 13.90
CA PRO A 162 -9.72 -22.99 15.25
C PRO A 162 -8.21 -22.74 15.25
N GLU A 163 -7.48 -23.15 14.22
CA GLU A 163 -6.02 -22.96 14.14
C GLU A 163 -5.68 -21.49 13.96
N VAL A 164 -6.39 -20.81 13.07
CA VAL A 164 -6.26 -19.36 12.86
C VAL A 164 -6.59 -18.60 14.15
N ILE A 165 -7.65 -19.00 14.84
CA ILE A 165 -8.08 -18.35 16.08
C ILE A 165 -7.01 -18.52 17.16
N ALA A 166 -6.49 -19.73 17.35
CA ALA A 166 -5.41 -20.01 18.29
C ALA A 166 -4.15 -19.20 17.97
N ALA A 167 -3.74 -19.16 16.69
CA ALA A 167 -2.60 -18.37 16.23
C ALA A 167 -2.78 -16.88 16.55
N ASN A 168 -3.95 -16.30 16.25
CA ASN A 168 -4.27 -14.90 16.53
C ASN A 168 -4.23 -14.57 18.03
N ILE A 169 -4.69 -15.49 18.88
CA ILE A 169 -4.64 -15.30 20.34
C ILE A 169 -3.17 -15.33 20.81
N LEU A 170 -2.39 -16.30 20.36
CA LEU A 170 -1.00 -16.47 20.75
C LEU A 170 -0.11 -15.30 20.30
N GLU A 171 -0.30 -14.79 19.09
CA GLU A 171 0.52 -13.71 18.52
C GLU A 171 0.19 -12.36 19.17
N VAL A 172 -1.11 -12.05 19.33
CA VAL A 172 -1.55 -10.68 19.59
C VAL A 172 -2.11 -10.48 20.99
N LYS A 173 -2.64 -11.53 21.63
CA LYS A 173 -3.38 -11.41 22.89
C LYS A 173 -2.57 -11.82 24.11
N VAL A 174 -1.65 -12.76 23.95
CA VAL A 174 -0.67 -13.09 25.01
C VAL A 174 0.22 -11.89 25.37
N SER A 175 0.52 -11.03 24.39
CA SER A 175 1.30 -9.79 24.59
C SER A 175 0.43 -8.56 24.88
N SER A 176 -0.88 -8.73 25.06
CA SER A 176 -1.82 -7.62 25.25
C SER A 176 -1.73 -7.02 26.65
N PRO A 177 -1.87 -5.69 26.80
CA PRO A 177 -1.99 -5.06 28.11
C PRO A 177 -3.19 -5.54 28.94
N ASP A 178 -4.17 -6.22 28.32
CA ASP A 178 -5.29 -6.86 29.01
C ASP A 178 -4.81 -8.03 29.90
N TYR A 179 -3.62 -8.59 29.67
CA TYR A 179 -3.08 -9.75 30.39
C TYR A 179 -1.66 -9.46 30.94
N PRO A 180 -1.54 -9.03 32.21
CA PRO A 180 -0.25 -8.79 32.84
C PRO A 180 0.51 -10.08 33.19
N GLU A 181 -0.19 -11.22 33.35
CA GLU A 181 0.41 -12.53 33.60
C GLU A 181 0.98 -13.15 32.31
N ARG A 182 2.19 -13.71 32.39
CA ARG A 182 2.89 -14.33 31.24
C ARG A 182 2.54 -15.80 30.99
N HIS A 183 1.62 -16.38 31.79
CA HIS A 183 1.23 -17.79 31.64
C HIS A 183 0.27 -17.95 30.45
N ARG A 184 0.84 -18.33 29.30
CA ARG A 184 0.15 -18.42 28.00
C ARG A 184 -1.14 -19.26 28.06
N GLU A 185 -1.13 -20.36 28.82
CA GLU A 185 -2.28 -21.26 28.97
C GLU A 185 -3.47 -20.59 29.67
N ARG A 186 -3.23 -19.86 30.76
CA ARG A 186 -4.30 -19.14 31.48
C ARG A 186 -4.89 -18.01 30.66
N VAL A 187 -4.03 -17.28 29.93
CA VAL A 187 -4.48 -16.23 29.02
C VAL A 187 -5.33 -16.81 27.89
N MET A 188 -4.94 -17.96 27.35
CA MET A 188 -5.71 -18.66 26.33
C MET A 188 -7.10 -19.06 26.86
N ASP A 189 -7.16 -19.74 28.01
CA ASP A 189 -8.43 -20.18 28.63
C ASP A 189 -9.38 -19.01 28.93
N ASP A 190 -8.88 -17.93 29.54
CA ASP A 190 -9.68 -16.72 29.79
C ASP A 190 -10.17 -16.09 28.48
N PHE A 191 -9.32 -16.03 27.46
CA PHE A 191 -9.68 -15.41 26.19
C PHE A 191 -10.70 -16.24 25.41
N LEU A 192 -10.64 -17.57 25.48
CA LEU A 192 -11.65 -18.47 24.89
C LEU A 192 -13.01 -18.26 25.56
N LYS A 193 -13.07 -18.25 26.90
CA LYS A 193 -14.30 -17.94 27.66
C LYS A 193 -14.84 -16.54 27.36
N ARG A 194 -13.95 -15.58 27.11
CA ARG A 194 -14.33 -14.25 26.65
C ARG A 194 -14.98 -14.30 25.26
N ILE A 195 -14.51 -15.14 24.34
CA ILE A 195 -15.14 -15.31 23.03
C ILE A 195 -16.55 -15.89 23.20
N GLU A 196 -16.71 -16.94 24.01
CA GLU A 196 -18.00 -17.57 24.32
C GLU A 196 -19.02 -16.54 24.84
N CYS A 197 -18.60 -15.60 25.70
CA CYS A 197 -19.47 -14.52 26.18
C CYS A 197 -20.08 -13.66 25.06
N TYR A 198 -19.32 -13.44 23.96
CA TYR A 198 -19.79 -12.67 22.81
C TYR A 198 -20.64 -13.52 21.85
N GLU A 199 -20.36 -14.82 21.73
CA GLU A 199 -21.12 -15.73 20.86
C GLU A 199 -22.59 -15.81 21.25
N VAL A 200 -22.90 -15.78 22.56
CA VAL A 200 -24.28 -15.81 23.08
C VAL A 200 -25.18 -14.72 22.48
N THR A 201 -24.60 -13.56 22.13
CA THR A 201 -25.36 -12.39 21.64
C THR A 201 -24.97 -11.97 20.23
N TYR A 202 -24.11 -12.74 19.56
CA TYR A 202 -23.62 -12.36 18.24
C TYR A 202 -24.70 -12.51 17.18
N GLN A 203 -25.02 -11.40 16.52
CA GLN A 203 -25.92 -11.32 15.39
C GLN A 203 -25.09 -10.86 14.17
N PRO A 204 -24.58 -11.79 13.35
CA PRO A 204 -23.84 -11.46 12.13
C PRO A 204 -24.66 -10.56 11.21
N LEU A 205 -24.00 -9.85 10.28
CA LEU A 205 -24.73 -9.08 9.27
C LEU A 205 -25.57 -10.03 8.40
N ASP A 206 -26.79 -9.64 8.07
CA ASP A 206 -27.73 -10.43 7.29
C ASP A 206 -28.09 -9.68 5.98
N PRO A 207 -27.41 -9.96 4.86
CA PRO A 207 -27.65 -9.27 3.59
C PRO A 207 -29.04 -9.54 3.00
N ASP A 208 -29.69 -10.63 3.39
CA ASP A 208 -30.93 -11.09 2.74
C ASP A 208 -32.18 -10.51 3.41
N ASP A 209 -32.07 -10.10 4.68
CA ASP A 209 -33.18 -9.52 5.45
C ASP A 209 -32.79 -8.21 6.17
N TYR A 210 -32.33 -8.29 7.42
CA TYR A 210 -32.20 -7.12 8.31
C TYR A 210 -31.21 -6.07 7.81
N ASP A 211 -30.06 -6.49 7.27
CA ASP A 211 -28.95 -5.61 6.89
C ASP A 211 -28.87 -5.40 5.36
N LYS A 212 -29.92 -5.76 4.59
CA LYS A 212 -29.94 -5.70 3.11
C LYS A 212 -29.67 -4.32 2.51
N ASP A 213 -30.01 -3.26 3.24
CA ASP A 213 -29.84 -1.88 2.80
C ASP A 213 -28.50 -1.27 3.26
N LEU A 214 -27.71 -1.99 4.06
CA LEU A 214 -26.43 -1.53 4.61
C LEU A 214 -25.27 -1.74 3.63
N SER A 215 -24.33 -0.80 3.63
CA SER A 215 -23.07 -0.92 2.88
C SER A 215 -22.02 -1.64 3.71
N PHE A 216 -21.56 -2.80 3.25
CA PHE A 216 -20.61 -3.60 4.01
C PHE A 216 -19.79 -4.60 3.20
N ILE A 217 -18.73 -5.11 3.84
CA ILE A 217 -17.98 -6.28 3.41
C ILE A 217 -17.85 -7.27 4.58
N LYS A 218 -18.14 -8.54 4.31
CA LYS A 218 -17.79 -9.68 5.17
C LYS A 218 -16.51 -10.30 4.64
N VAL A 219 -15.49 -10.35 5.48
CA VAL A 219 -14.22 -11.04 5.23
C VAL A 219 -14.26 -12.38 5.97
N MET A 220 -14.36 -13.47 5.21
CA MET A 220 -14.55 -14.82 5.75
C MET A 220 -13.26 -15.63 5.65
N ASN A 221 -12.89 -16.30 6.76
CA ASN A 221 -11.72 -17.17 6.88
C ASN A 221 -10.45 -16.51 6.33
N VAL A 222 -10.07 -15.36 6.90
CA VAL A 222 -8.81 -14.67 6.59
C VAL A 222 -8.69 -14.30 5.09
N GLY A 223 -9.80 -13.94 4.46
CA GLY A 223 -9.84 -13.49 3.07
C GLY A 223 -9.96 -14.62 2.04
N GLN A 224 -10.34 -15.84 2.45
CA GLN A 224 -10.68 -16.91 1.51
C GLN A 224 -11.96 -16.59 0.71
N ARG A 225 -12.94 -15.94 1.35
CA ARG A 225 -14.21 -15.56 0.73
C ARG A 225 -14.64 -14.18 1.20
N PHE A 226 -15.37 -13.50 0.34
CA PHE A 226 -15.90 -12.17 0.60
C PHE A 226 -17.38 -12.11 0.22
N LEU A 227 -18.17 -11.37 1.00
CA LEU A 227 -19.51 -10.94 0.62
C LEU A 227 -19.54 -9.42 0.71
N VAL A 228 -19.86 -8.75 -0.38
CA VAL A 228 -19.90 -7.29 -0.48
C VAL A 228 -21.33 -6.87 -0.77
N ASN A 229 -21.87 -5.94 0.01
CA ASN A 229 -23.21 -5.39 -0.19
C ASN A 229 -23.15 -3.87 -0.38
N ARG A 230 -23.86 -3.37 -1.39
CA ARG A 230 -24.15 -1.94 -1.64
C ARG A 230 -22.97 -0.98 -1.45
N VAL A 231 -21.89 -1.15 -2.23
CA VAL A 231 -20.80 -0.17 -2.31
C VAL A 231 -21.35 1.16 -2.87
N GLN A 232 -21.18 2.25 -2.13
CA GLN A 232 -21.81 3.55 -2.44
C GLN A 232 -20.92 4.48 -3.27
N ASP A 233 -19.60 4.39 -3.11
CA ASP A 233 -18.68 5.37 -3.68
C ASP A 233 -17.27 4.81 -3.95
N TYR A 234 -16.42 5.70 -4.46
CA TYR A 234 -15.03 5.41 -4.80
C TYR A 234 -14.24 4.87 -3.60
N ILE A 235 -14.39 5.49 -2.43
CA ILE A 235 -13.55 5.14 -1.28
C ILE A 235 -13.95 3.79 -0.69
N GLN A 236 -15.24 3.47 -0.65
CA GLN A 236 -15.71 2.12 -0.28
C GLN A 236 -15.22 1.07 -1.28
N SER A 237 -15.23 1.36 -2.58
CA SER A 237 -14.67 0.46 -3.60
C SER A 237 -13.17 0.21 -3.39
N LYS A 238 -12.39 1.25 -3.08
CA LYS A 238 -10.97 1.14 -2.73
C LYS A 238 -10.74 0.31 -1.46
N ILE A 239 -11.55 0.52 -0.42
CA ILE A 239 -11.49 -0.27 0.82
C ILE A 239 -11.75 -1.74 0.53
N VAL A 240 -12.79 -2.08 -0.23
CA VAL A 240 -13.09 -3.45 -0.65
C VAL A 240 -11.91 -4.05 -1.41
N TYR A 241 -11.41 -3.34 -2.42
CA TYR A 241 -10.27 -3.81 -3.21
C TYR A 241 -9.02 -4.07 -2.35
N TYR A 242 -8.70 -3.18 -1.41
CA TYR A 242 -7.60 -3.38 -0.49
C TYR A 242 -7.79 -4.60 0.41
N LEU A 243 -8.96 -4.72 1.06
CA LEU A 243 -9.25 -5.84 1.95
C LEU A 243 -9.25 -7.20 1.24
N MET A 244 -9.54 -7.23 -0.06
CA MET A 244 -9.46 -8.44 -0.87
C MET A 244 -8.03 -8.88 -1.22
N ASN A 245 -7.05 -7.97 -1.14
CA ASN A 245 -5.66 -8.24 -1.51
C ASN A 245 -4.73 -8.45 -0.31
N ILE A 246 -5.10 -8.01 0.89
CA ILE A 246 -4.27 -8.23 2.07
C ILE A 246 -4.22 -9.70 2.48
N ARG A 247 -3.03 -10.21 2.76
CA ARG A 247 -2.82 -11.52 3.41
C ARG A 247 -2.32 -11.37 4.84
N VAL A 248 -2.54 -12.42 5.64
CA VAL A 248 -2.09 -12.50 7.05
C VAL A 248 -0.92 -13.48 7.22
N HIS A 249 -0.43 -14.09 6.13
CA HIS A 249 0.72 -14.98 6.18
C HIS A 249 2.01 -14.19 6.46
N SER A 250 2.88 -14.76 7.29
CA SER A 250 4.23 -14.23 7.50
C SER A 250 5.04 -14.36 6.20
N HIS A 251 5.56 -13.24 5.70
CA HIS A 251 6.44 -13.20 4.53
C HIS A 251 7.47 -12.08 4.71
N CYS A 252 8.58 -12.17 3.98
CA CYS A 252 9.64 -11.15 4.01
C CYS A 252 9.65 -10.34 2.72
N ILE A 253 9.68 -9.02 2.84
CA ILE A 253 9.85 -8.12 1.70
C ILE A 253 11.26 -7.53 1.79
N TYR A 254 12.06 -7.67 0.74
CA TYR A 254 13.39 -7.12 0.64
C TYR A 254 13.35 -5.90 -0.27
N LEU A 255 13.82 -4.76 0.22
CA LEU A 255 13.92 -3.54 -0.55
C LEU A 255 15.39 -3.14 -0.65
N CYS A 256 15.87 -2.90 -1.87
CA CYS A 256 17.14 -2.24 -2.09
C CYS A 256 17.06 -1.32 -3.31
N ARG A 257 18.05 -0.44 -3.42
CA ARG A 257 18.26 0.32 -4.66
C ARG A 257 19.04 -0.55 -5.65
N HIS A 258 19.06 -0.12 -6.91
CA HIS A 258 20.10 -0.53 -7.85
C HIS A 258 21.50 -0.33 -7.25
N GLY A 259 22.50 -1.05 -7.76
CA GLY A 259 23.90 -0.75 -7.49
C GLY A 259 24.27 0.68 -7.93
N GLU A 260 25.32 1.26 -7.36
CA GLU A 260 25.80 2.60 -7.72
C GLU A 260 25.90 2.77 -9.25
N SER A 261 25.27 3.80 -9.80
CA SER A 261 25.31 4.12 -11.23
C SER A 261 26.36 5.18 -11.57
N CYS A 262 26.72 5.31 -12.85
CA CYS A 262 27.61 6.38 -13.31
C CYS A 262 27.06 7.78 -12.94
N HIS A 263 25.75 8.01 -13.07
CA HIS A 263 25.14 9.28 -12.65
C HIS A 263 25.22 9.50 -11.14
N ASN A 264 25.19 8.46 -10.31
CA ASN A 264 25.41 8.64 -8.87
C ASN A 264 26.82 9.18 -8.61
N VAL A 265 27.85 8.61 -9.25
CA VAL A 265 29.24 9.06 -9.12
C VAL A 265 29.40 10.52 -9.56
N GLU A 266 28.68 10.93 -10.61
CA GLU A 266 28.68 12.30 -11.14
C GLU A 266 27.78 13.27 -10.35
N GLY A 267 26.99 12.79 -9.39
CA GLY A 267 26.03 13.62 -8.65
C GLY A 267 24.81 14.07 -9.47
N ARG A 268 24.50 13.41 -10.58
CA ARG A 268 23.35 13.70 -11.45
C ARG A 268 22.10 12.96 -10.99
N ILE A 269 20.94 13.62 -11.11
CA ILE A 269 19.63 13.01 -10.84
C ILE A 269 19.00 12.46 -12.14
N GLY A 270 18.08 11.51 -12.01
CA GLY A 270 17.34 10.96 -13.15
C GLY A 270 18.19 10.14 -14.11
N GLY A 271 17.85 10.19 -15.40
CA GLY A 271 18.50 9.53 -16.51
C GLY A 271 18.38 8.00 -16.50
N ASP A 272 19.07 7.37 -17.45
CA ASP A 272 19.10 5.91 -17.63
C ASP A 272 20.54 5.38 -17.76
N SER A 273 21.42 5.84 -16.86
CA SER A 273 22.81 5.38 -16.82
C SER A 273 22.98 3.94 -16.34
N GLU A 274 24.08 3.34 -16.78
CA GLU A 274 24.53 2.00 -16.35
C GLU A 274 25.13 2.01 -14.93
N LEU A 275 25.35 0.81 -14.40
CA LEU A 275 26.09 0.59 -13.17
C LEU A 275 27.56 1.03 -13.29
N SER A 276 28.07 1.64 -12.22
CA SER A 276 29.50 1.84 -12.01
C SER A 276 30.20 0.50 -11.73
N PRO A 277 31.54 0.43 -11.75
CA PRO A 277 32.27 -0.76 -11.32
C PRO A 277 31.88 -1.23 -9.91
N ARG A 278 31.66 -0.30 -8.97
CA ARG A 278 31.19 -0.62 -7.61
C ARG A 278 29.73 -1.08 -7.60
N GLY A 279 28.88 -0.53 -8.48
CA GLY A 279 27.52 -1.01 -8.65
C GLY A 279 27.44 -2.46 -9.09
N LYS A 280 28.36 -2.90 -9.98
CA LYS A 280 28.48 -4.31 -10.39
C LYS A 280 28.95 -5.20 -9.24
N GLN A 281 29.93 -4.74 -8.44
CA GLN A 281 30.36 -5.45 -7.22
C GLN A 281 29.21 -5.63 -6.23
N PHE A 282 28.36 -4.62 -6.05
CA PHE A 282 27.16 -4.75 -5.23
C PHE A 282 26.17 -5.78 -5.79
N ALA A 283 25.98 -5.83 -7.10
CA ALA A 283 25.09 -6.82 -7.71
C ALA A 283 25.56 -8.26 -7.43
N HIS A 284 26.88 -8.52 -7.50
CA HIS A 284 27.47 -9.80 -7.09
C HIS A 284 27.22 -10.07 -5.60
N ALA A 285 27.50 -9.11 -4.72
CA ALA A 285 27.28 -9.28 -3.27
C ALA A 285 25.80 -9.49 -2.92
N LEU A 286 24.87 -8.90 -3.70
CA LEU A 286 23.44 -9.10 -3.55
C LEU A 286 23.03 -10.53 -3.93
N ARG A 287 23.61 -11.11 -4.99
CA ARG A 287 23.40 -12.53 -5.31
C ARG A 287 23.77 -13.41 -4.13
N ASP A 288 24.99 -13.26 -3.63
CA ASP A 288 25.52 -14.07 -2.54
C ASP A 288 24.63 -13.94 -1.28
N PHE A 289 24.21 -12.71 -0.95
CA PHE A 289 23.28 -12.44 0.15
C PHE A 289 21.94 -13.17 -0.01
N ILE A 290 21.34 -13.14 -1.22
CA ILE A 290 20.05 -13.78 -1.48
C ILE A 290 20.15 -15.30 -1.43
N GLU A 291 21.24 -15.89 -1.94
CA GLU A 291 21.52 -17.33 -1.84
C GLU A 291 21.64 -17.77 -0.37
N GLU A 292 22.30 -16.96 0.48
CA GLU A 292 22.42 -17.21 1.92
C GLU A 292 21.07 -17.18 2.66
N GLN A 293 20.12 -16.36 2.21
CA GLN A 293 18.79 -16.29 2.83
C GLN A 293 17.94 -17.56 2.59
N LYS A 294 18.29 -18.41 1.62
CA LYS A 294 17.60 -19.68 1.29
C LYS A 294 16.09 -19.53 1.15
N LEU A 295 15.65 -18.48 0.46
CA LEU A 295 14.23 -18.15 0.32
C LEU A 295 13.59 -19.03 -0.75
N SER A 296 12.52 -19.75 -0.39
CA SER A 296 11.66 -20.40 -1.37
C SER A 296 10.79 -19.37 -2.10
N ASP A 297 10.59 -19.58 -3.41
CA ASP A 297 9.68 -18.81 -4.26
C ASP A 297 9.90 -17.28 -4.24
N LEU A 298 11.16 -16.85 -4.16
CA LEU A 298 11.51 -15.43 -4.22
C LEU A 298 11.13 -14.84 -5.58
N LYS A 299 10.29 -13.81 -5.57
CA LYS A 299 10.04 -12.97 -6.75
C LYS A 299 10.97 -11.77 -6.76
N VAL A 300 11.53 -11.44 -7.91
CA VAL A 300 12.39 -10.26 -8.09
C VAL A 300 11.69 -9.26 -9.00
N TRP A 301 11.54 -8.02 -8.53
CA TRP A 301 10.97 -6.93 -9.31
C TRP A 301 11.97 -5.81 -9.51
N THR A 302 12.02 -5.29 -10.73
CA THR A 302 12.87 -4.16 -11.10
C THR A 302 12.02 -3.03 -11.70
N SER A 303 12.64 -1.87 -11.84
CA SER A 303 12.13 -0.87 -12.78
C SER A 303 12.47 -1.25 -14.23
N GLN A 304 12.13 -0.39 -15.20
CA GLN A 304 12.56 -0.50 -16.59
C GLN A 304 13.86 0.28 -16.90
N LEU A 305 14.61 0.69 -15.86
CA LEU A 305 15.83 1.49 -16.03
C LEU A 305 17.04 0.58 -15.91
N ARG A 306 18.05 0.79 -16.76
CA ARG A 306 19.18 -0.12 -16.97
C ARG A 306 19.87 -0.52 -15.68
N ARG A 307 20.09 0.43 -14.77
CA ARG A 307 20.74 0.18 -13.47
C ARG A 307 20.02 -0.85 -12.59
N THR A 308 18.69 -0.89 -12.55
CA THR A 308 17.96 -1.90 -11.76
C THR A 308 17.97 -3.25 -12.46
N ILE A 309 17.85 -3.25 -13.79
CA ILE A 309 17.90 -4.44 -14.64
C ILE A 309 19.28 -5.12 -14.52
N GLN A 310 20.37 -4.38 -14.72
CA GLN A 310 21.74 -4.89 -14.58
C GLN A 310 22.03 -5.44 -13.18
N THR A 311 21.42 -4.87 -12.14
CA THR A 311 21.55 -5.40 -10.77
C THR A 311 20.83 -6.75 -10.63
N ALA A 312 19.66 -6.91 -11.27
CA ALA A 312 18.89 -8.15 -11.21
C ALA A 312 19.44 -9.26 -12.11
N GLU A 313 20.00 -8.91 -13.28
CA GLU A 313 20.63 -9.85 -14.21
C GLU A 313 21.74 -10.66 -13.53
N GLU A 314 22.49 -10.04 -12.61
CA GLU A 314 23.57 -10.69 -11.87
C GLU A 314 23.06 -11.76 -10.88
N LEU A 315 21.78 -11.70 -10.47
CA LEU A 315 21.21 -12.67 -9.54
C LEU A 315 20.97 -14.04 -10.19
N GLY A 316 20.94 -14.13 -11.53
CA GLY A 316 20.72 -15.39 -12.23
C GLY A 316 19.31 -15.99 -12.05
N VAL A 317 18.35 -15.21 -11.57
CA VAL A 317 16.96 -15.62 -11.35
C VAL A 317 15.98 -14.82 -12.23
N PRO A 318 14.80 -15.37 -12.55
CA PRO A 318 13.77 -14.61 -13.26
C PRO A 318 13.36 -13.35 -12.49
N TYR A 319 13.20 -12.25 -13.22
CA TYR A 319 12.72 -10.98 -12.66
C TYR A 319 11.66 -10.35 -13.57
N GLU A 320 10.79 -9.54 -12.95
CA GLU A 320 9.74 -8.81 -13.64
C GLU A 320 10.06 -7.31 -13.67
N GLN A 321 9.92 -6.68 -14.84
CA GLN A 321 10.17 -5.25 -15.01
C GLN A 321 8.87 -4.45 -14.92
N TRP A 322 8.80 -3.53 -13.98
CA TRP A 322 7.62 -2.70 -13.73
C TRP A 322 7.94 -1.25 -14.06
N LYS A 323 7.30 -0.69 -15.10
CA LYS A 323 7.48 0.73 -15.46
C LYS A 323 7.15 1.67 -14.30
N ILE A 324 6.14 1.31 -13.50
CA ILE A 324 5.72 2.07 -12.33
C ILE A 324 6.71 2.03 -11.17
N LEU A 325 7.79 1.24 -11.25
CA LEU A 325 8.94 1.28 -10.33
C LEU A 325 10.08 2.20 -10.83
N ASN A 326 9.93 2.88 -11.98
CA ASN A 326 10.93 3.86 -12.42
C ASN A 326 11.10 4.99 -11.39
N GLU A 327 12.30 5.58 -11.34
CA GLU A 327 12.58 6.70 -10.44
C GLU A 327 11.62 7.87 -10.69
N ILE A 328 11.49 8.77 -9.70
CA ILE A 328 10.75 10.03 -9.86
C ILE A 328 11.26 10.79 -11.09
N ASP A 329 10.34 11.20 -11.96
CA ASP A 329 10.66 12.00 -13.14
C ASP A 329 10.97 13.44 -12.73
N ALA A 330 12.21 13.89 -12.97
CA ALA A 330 12.65 15.25 -12.67
C ALA A 330 12.32 16.26 -13.79
N GLY A 331 11.65 15.83 -14.87
CA GLY A 331 11.22 16.68 -15.98
C GLY A 331 12.38 17.43 -16.61
N VAL A 332 12.30 18.75 -16.65
CA VAL A 332 13.38 19.61 -17.19
C VAL A 332 14.68 19.55 -16.39
N CYS A 333 14.68 18.95 -15.20
CA CYS A 333 15.85 18.79 -14.33
C CYS A 333 16.52 17.41 -14.44
N GLU A 334 16.07 16.54 -15.35
CA GLU A 334 16.72 15.25 -15.63
C GLU A 334 18.20 15.43 -16.03
N GLU A 335 19.05 14.50 -15.59
CA GLU A 335 20.50 14.46 -15.86
C GLU A 335 21.32 15.67 -15.32
N MET A 336 20.72 16.53 -14.50
CA MET A 336 21.40 17.66 -13.85
C MET A 336 21.95 17.28 -12.47
N THR A 337 22.99 17.97 -12.01
CA THR A 337 23.37 17.94 -10.58
C THR A 337 22.51 18.92 -9.77
N TYR A 338 22.45 18.76 -8.45
CA TYR A 338 21.71 19.70 -7.62
C TYR A 338 22.27 21.13 -7.69
N GLU A 339 23.58 21.29 -7.86
CA GLU A 339 24.24 22.59 -8.05
C GLU A 339 23.80 23.24 -9.36
N MET A 340 23.71 22.47 -10.46
CA MET A 340 23.22 22.97 -11.74
C MET A 340 21.76 23.41 -11.65
N ILE A 341 20.92 22.65 -10.94
CA ILE A 341 19.51 23.01 -10.71
C ILE A 341 19.42 24.30 -9.88
N GLN A 342 20.20 24.42 -8.81
CA GLN A 342 20.22 25.62 -7.97
C GLN A 342 20.64 26.88 -8.76
N GLN A 343 21.59 26.75 -9.69
CA GLN A 343 22.07 27.85 -10.52
C GLN A 343 21.09 28.22 -11.64
N THR A 344 20.48 27.21 -12.27
CA THR A 344 19.64 27.38 -13.47
C THR A 344 18.18 27.68 -13.12
N PHE A 345 17.68 27.06 -12.04
CA PHE A 345 16.30 27.17 -11.55
C PHE A 345 16.28 27.44 -10.03
N PRO A 346 16.81 28.59 -9.56
CA PRO A 346 16.93 28.89 -8.14
C PRO A 346 15.58 28.93 -7.41
N GLU A 347 14.53 29.44 -8.06
CA GLU A 347 13.17 29.48 -7.51
C GLU A 347 12.61 28.06 -7.30
N GLU A 348 12.75 27.19 -8.31
CA GLU A 348 12.31 25.79 -8.25
C GLU A 348 13.05 25.00 -7.17
N PHE A 349 14.36 25.21 -7.05
CA PHE A 349 15.17 24.60 -5.99
C PHE A 349 14.67 24.99 -4.59
N ALA A 350 14.37 26.28 -4.38
CA ALA A 350 13.85 26.78 -3.11
C ALA A 350 12.42 26.27 -2.82
N LEU A 351 11.54 26.25 -3.82
CA LEU A 351 10.18 25.73 -3.68
C LEU A 351 10.18 24.24 -3.29
N ARG A 352 11.06 23.45 -3.92
CA ARG A 352 11.22 22.03 -3.59
C ARG A 352 11.72 21.81 -2.18
N ASP A 353 12.59 22.67 -1.68
CA ASP A 353 13.09 22.59 -0.30
C ASP A 353 12.02 22.95 0.74
N GLN A 354 11.11 23.86 0.40
CA GLN A 354 10.02 24.28 1.27
C GLN A 354 8.92 23.22 1.41
N ASP A 355 8.52 22.57 0.31
CA ASP A 355 7.44 21.57 0.30
C ASP A 355 7.78 20.38 -0.62
N LYS A 356 8.80 19.62 -0.22
CA LYS A 356 9.37 18.53 -1.03
C LYS A 356 8.38 17.41 -1.40
N TYR A 357 7.32 17.21 -0.62
CA TYR A 357 6.33 16.18 -0.90
C TYR A 357 5.39 16.58 -2.03
N HIS A 358 4.86 17.81 -1.98
CA HIS A 358 3.89 18.32 -2.96
C HIS A 358 4.56 18.99 -4.17
N TYR A 359 5.83 19.40 -4.05
CA TYR A 359 6.56 19.99 -5.16
C TYR A 359 6.62 19.02 -6.34
N ARG A 360 6.14 19.48 -7.50
CA ARG A 360 6.20 18.77 -8.78
C ARG A 360 7.23 19.44 -9.66
N TYR A 361 8.20 18.68 -10.15
CA TYR A 361 9.16 19.19 -11.13
C TYR A 361 8.45 19.70 -12.40
N PRO A 362 8.90 20.79 -13.04
CA PRO A 362 8.33 21.23 -14.30
C PRO A 362 8.47 20.15 -15.37
N GLY A 363 7.34 19.66 -15.87
CA GLY A 363 7.30 18.54 -16.82
C GLY A 363 7.58 17.16 -16.22
N GLY A 364 7.64 17.04 -14.89
CA GLY A 364 7.92 15.80 -14.16
C GLY A 364 6.90 15.50 -13.05
N GLU A 365 7.37 14.81 -12.01
CA GLU A 365 6.57 14.27 -10.91
C GLU A 365 6.84 14.95 -9.56
N SER A 366 5.89 14.82 -8.64
CA SER A 366 6.04 15.03 -7.20
C SER A 366 6.10 13.69 -6.45
N TYR A 367 6.44 13.70 -5.15
CA TYR A 367 6.31 12.49 -4.34
C TYR A 367 4.84 12.05 -4.20
N GLN A 368 3.89 12.99 -4.22
CA GLN A 368 2.46 12.69 -4.23
C GLN A 368 2.04 11.94 -5.50
N ASP A 369 2.58 12.31 -6.66
CA ASP A 369 2.34 11.57 -7.93
C ASP A 369 2.95 10.18 -7.86
N LEU A 370 4.16 10.08 -7.29
CA LEU A 370 4.86 8.81 -7.12
C LEU A 370 4.08 7.84 -6.22
N VAL A 371 3.50 8.32 -5.13
CA VAL A 371 2.62 7.52 -4.25
C VAL A 371 1.43 6.97 -5.04
N GLN A 372 0.76 7.80 -5.84
CA GLN A 372 -0.36 7.35 -6.68
C GLN A 372 0.09 6.30 -7.71
N ARG A 373 1.25 6.51 -8.36
CA ARG A 373 1.84 5.58 -9.32
C ARG A 373 2.23 4.25 -8.70
N LEU A 374 2.68 4.24 -7.44
CA LEU A 374 3.13 3.04 -6.73
C LEU A 374 2.01 2.26 -6.04
N GLU A 375 0.78 2.77 -6.04
CA GLU A 375 -0.35 2.09 -5.41
C GLU A 375 -0.51 0.63 -5.88
N PRO A 376 -0.46 0.30 -7.20
CA PRO A 376 -0.55 -1.08 -7.66
C PRO A 376 0.60 -1.97 -7.16
N VAL A 377 1.80 -1.41 -6.96
CA VAL A 377 2.94 -2.15 -6.39
C VAL A 377 2.65 -2.52 -4.95
N ILE A 378 2.13 -1.59 -4.14
CA ILE A 378 1.76 -1.87 -2.75
C ILE A 378 0.69 -2.97 -2.66
N MET A 379 -0.31 -2.95 -3.54
CA MET A 379 -1.33 -4.00 -3.57
C MET A 379 -0.74 -5.36 -3.88
N GLU A 380 0.20 -5.43 -4.83
CA GLU A 380 0.86 -6.67 -5.17
C GLU A 380 1.79 -7.15 -4.05
N LEU A 381 2.52 -6.24 -3.38
CA LEU A 381 3.35 -6.59 -2.22
C LEU A 381 2.51 -7.16 -1.06
N GLU A 382 1.32 -6.61 -0.81
CA GLU A 382 0.41 -7.12 0.23
C GLU A 382 -0.18 -8.50 -0.11
N ARG A 383 -0.17 -8.89 -1.39
CA ARG A 383 -0.69 -10.17 -1.91
C ARG A 383 0.38 -11.27 -1.97
N GLN A 384 1.62 -10.90 -2.25
CA GLN A 384 2.71 -11.83 -2.52
C GLN A 384 3.36 -12.39 -1.25
N GLY A 385 4.20 -13.42 -1.44
CA GLY A 385 5.06 -13.99 -0.40
C GLY A 385 6.39 -13.25 -0.33
N ASN A 386 7.50 -13.98 -0.49
CA ASN A 386 8.84 -13.40 -0.48
C ASN A 386 9.08 -12.60 -1.77
N VAL A 387 9.36 -11.30 -1.64
CA VAL A 387 9.62 -10.42 -2.79
C VAL A 387 10.88 -9.59 -2.54
N LEU A 388 11.76 -9.51 -3.52
CA LEU A 388 12.86 -8.54 -3.61
C LEU A 388 12.50 -7.47 -4.63
N VAL A 389 12.49 -6.20 -4.19
CA VAL A 389 12.27 -5.04 -5.06
C VAL A 389 13.58 -4.26 -5.20
N ILE A 390 14.13 -4.24 -6.41
CA ILE A 390 15.31 -3.46 -6.80
C ILE A 390 14.84 -2.19 -7.49
N CYS A 391 14.90 -1.07 -6.78
CA CYS A 391 14.31 0.20 -7.23
C CYS A 391 15.27 1.39 -7.06
N HIS A 392 14.74 2.56 -6.74
CA HIS A 392 15.46 3.83 -6.73
C HIS A 392 15.21 4.60 -5.44
N GLN A 393 15.87 5.74 -5.26
CA GLN A 393 15.85 6.45 -3.99
C GLN A 393 14.45 6.99 -3.66
N ALA A 394 13.77 7.69 -4.57
CA ALA A 394 12.45 8.25 -4.27
C ALA A 394 11.39 7.14 -4.18
N VAL A 395 11.47 6.15 -5.06
CA VAL A 395 10.58 4.96 -5.05
C VAL A 395 10.68 4.19 -3.74
N MET A 396 11.89 3.84 -3.32
CA MET A 396 12.12 3.08 -2.08
C MET A 396 11.63 3.83 -0.84
N ARG A 397 11.75 5.16 -0.82
CA ARG A 397 11.18 6.00 0.25
C ARG A 397 9.66 5.89 0.33
N CYS A 398 8.97 5.96 -0.81
CA CYS A 398 7.51 5.80 -0.85
C CYS A 398 7.07 4.42 -0.33
N LEU A 399 7.75 3.35 -0.77
CA LEU A 399 7.47 1.98 -0.33
C LEU A 399 7.72 1.82 1.18
N LEU A 400 8.87 2.31 1.68
CA LEU A 400 9.17 2.25 3.11
C LEU A 400 8.21 3.07 3.95
N ALA A 401 7.79 4.24 3.48
CA ALA A 401 6.83 5.06 4.20
C ALA A 401 5.49 4.34 4.39
N TYR A 402 5.05 3.56 3.39
CA TYR A 402 3.87 2.70 3.54
C TYR A 402 4.08 1.66 4.65
N PHE A 403 5.16 0.86 4.60
CA PHE A 403 5.34 -0.23 5.57
C PHE A 403 5.63 0.25 6.99
N LEU A 404 6.27 1.41 7.14
CA LEU A 404 6.69 1.99 8.41
C LEU A 404 5.78 3.11 8.92
N ASP A 405 4.63 3.30 8.27
CA ASP A 405 3.60 4.28 8.66
C ASP A 405 4.19 5.69 8.85
N LYS A 406 4.95 6.16 7.85
CA LYS A 406 5.58 7.48 7.86
C LYS A 406 4.70 8.53 7.19
N SER A 407 4.72 9.73 7.76
CA SER A 407 3.98 10.88 7.27
C SER A 407 4.47 11.35 5.89
N ALA A 408 3.62 12.07 5.17
CA ALA A 408 3.98 12.73 3.92
C ALA A 408 5.15 13.71 4.08
N GLU A 409 5.30 14.31 5.27
CA GLU A 409 6.40 15.23 5.57
C GLU A 409 7.75 14.51 5.69
N ASP A 410 7.76 13.32 6.32
CA ASP A 410 8.98 12.56 6.57
C ASP A 410 9.41 11.72 5.36
N LEU A 411 8.44 11.26 4.56
CA LEU A 411 8.65 10.35 3.43
C LEU A 411 9.78 10.81 2.49
N PRO A 412 9.84 12.06 1.98
CA PRO A 412 10.90 12.52 1.07
C PRO A 412 12.32 12.57 1.68
N TYR A 413 12.44 12.36 2.98
CA TYR A 413 13.67 12.45 3.77
C TYR A 413 14.05 11.13 4.44
N MET A 414 13.35 10.03 4.16
CA MET A 414 13.77 8.72 4.65
C MET A 414 15.15 8.34 4.06
N LYS A 415 15.97 7.69 4.88
CA LYS A 415 17.32 7.24 4.48
C LYS A 415 17.24 5.88 3.80
N CYS A 416 17.62 5.86 2.52
CA CYS A 416 17.68 4.67 1.68
C CYS A 416 19.07 4.64 1.00
N PRO A 417 20.13 4.31 1.75
CA PRO A 417 21.50 4.33 1.22
C PRO A 417 21.67 3.32 0.07
N LEU A 418 22.65 3.57 -0.80
CA LEU A 418 23.09 2.58 -1.77
C LEU A 418 23.68 1.36 -1.04
N HIS A 419 23.69 0.24 -1.75
CA HIS A 419 24.35 -1.01 -1.34
C HIS A 419 23.89 -1.60 0.01
N THR A 420 22.66 -1.27 0.40
CA THR A 420 22.05 -1.75 1.64
C THR A 420 20.70 -2.38 1.34
N VAL A 421 20.48 -3.59 1.84
CA VAL A 421 19.21 -4.31 1.75
C VAL A 421 18.42 -4.08 3.03
N LEU A 422 17.15 -3.69 2.89
CA LEU A 422 16.19 -3.60 3.99
C LEU A 422 15.26 -4.79 3.93
N LYS A 423 15.33 -5.65 4.95
CA LYS A 423 14.39 -6.76 5.14
C LYS A 423 13.24 -6.28 6.01
N LEU A 424 12.05 -6.29 5.44
CA LEU A 424 10.80 -5.93 6.07
C LEU A 424 10.06 -7.21 6.47
N THR A 425 9.77 -7.35 7.76
CA THR A 425 8.95 -8.45 8.30
C THR A 425 7.67 -7.85 8.88
N PRO A 426 6.52 -7.94 8.19
CA PRO A 426 5.25 -7.49 8.71
C PRO A 426 4.92 -8.21 10.02
N VAL A 427 4.50 -7.45 11.02
CA VAL A 427 4.05 -7.96 12.34
C VAL A 427 2.67 -7.38 12.63
N ALA A 428 1.93 -7.97 13.58
CA ALA A 428 0.54 -7.62 13.88
C ALA A 428 0.21 -6.11 13.98
N TYR A 429 1.18 -5.27 14.38
CA TYR A 429 0.98 -3.82 14.55
C TYR A 429 1.97 -2.95 13.79
N GLY A 430 2.71 -3.48 12.82
CA GLY A 430 3.71 -2.69 12.10
C GLY A 430 4.59 -3.56 11.20
N CYS A 431 5.85 -3.15 11.07
CA CYS A 431 6.83 -3.87 10.27
C CYS A 431 8.19 -3.76 10.96
N LYS A 432 8.86 -4.91 11.17
CA LYS A 432 10.25 -4.94 11.62
C LYS A 432 11.16 -4.67 10.42
N VAL A 433 12.20 -3.87 10.62
CA VAL A 433 13.21 -3.57 9.60
C VAL A 433 14.56 -4.06 10.08
N ASP A 434 15.18 -4.93 9.30
CA ASP A 434 16.58 -5.32 9.45
C ASP A 434 17.38 -4.74 8.28
N LEU A 435 18.54 -4.13 8.57
CA LEU A 435 19.40 -3.49 7.58
C LEU A 435 20.67 -4.31 7.37
N PHE A 436 20.98 -4.61 6.11
CA PHE A 436 22.15 -5.38 5.71
C PHE A 436 22.98 -4.56 4.73
N TYR A 437 24.11 -4.03 5.18
CA TYR A 437 25.10 -3.40 4.30
C TYR A 437 26.00 -4.48 3.69
N LEU A 438 26.06 -4.55 2.36
CA LEU A 438 26.73 -5.65 1.66
C LEU A 438 28.23 -5.43 1.42
N ASN A 439 28.87 -4.59 2.24
CA ASN A 439 30.31 -4.34 2.24
C ASN A 439 30.91 -3.88 0.90
N VAL A 440 30.14 -3.12 0.12
CA VAL A 440 30.60 -2.44 -1.10
C VAL A 440 30.37 -0.94 -0.95
N GLU A 441 31.44 -0.15 -1.03
CA GLU A 441 31.35 1.31 -0.89
C GLU A 441 30.48 1.93 -1.99
N ALA A 442 29.83 3.05 -1.67
CA ALA A 442 29.08 3.86 -2.61
C ALA A 442 29.09 5.34 -2.20
N VAL A 443 28.88 6.22 -3.17
CA VAL A 443 28.61 7.64 -2.90
C VAL A 443 27.33 7.82 -2.08
N ASN A 444 27.27 8.88 -1.28
CA ASN A 444 26.06 9.25 -0.57
C ASN A 444 25.18 10.17 -1.44
N THR A 445 23.97 9.72 -1.75
CA THR A 445 22.98 10.49 -2.53
C THR A 445 21.88 11.12 -1.66
N HIS A 446 22.01 11.03 -0.34
CA HIS A 446 21.07 11.61 0.61
C HIS A 446 21.33 13.10 0.80
N ARG A 447 20.30 13.92 0.61
CA ARG A 447 20.30 15.33 0.98
C ARG A 447 19.30 15.56 2.11
N ASP A 448 19.82 16.01 3.25
CA ASP A 448 19.05 16.31 4.46
C ASP A 448 18.04 17.44 4.22
N ARG A 449 17.08 17.57 5.14
CA ARG A 449 16.15 18.69 5.15
C ARG A 449 16.93 19.98 5.47
N PRO A 450 16.79 21.05 4.68
CA PRO A 450 17.46 22.32 4.97
C PRO A 450 17.05 22.84 6.36
N LEU A 451 18.03 23.25 7.16
CA LEU A 451 17.79 23.85 8.47
C LEU A 451 17.35 25.32 8.27
N GLY A 452 16.05 25.55 8.33
CA GLY A 452 15.35 26.84 8.53
C GLY A 452 16.08 28.15 8.17
N THR A 453 16.08 28.52 6.90
CA THR A 453 16.30 29.92 6.45
C THR A 453 15.51 30.23 5.17
N MET A 454 14.19 30.21 5.20
CA MET A 454 13.38 30.96 4.23
C MET A 454 12.14 31.50 4.96
N PRO A 455 11.88 32.82 4.96
CA PRO A 455 10.62 33.33 5.44
C PRO A 455 9.50 32.73 4.59
N LYS A 456 8.42 32.29 5.24
CA LYS A 456 7.15 31.95 4.59
C LYS A 456 6.56 33.25 4.02
N ASP A 457 7.11 33.75 2.91
CA ASP A 457 6.52 34.89 2.21
C ASP A 457 5.33 34.37 1.38
N PRO A 458 4.08 34.72 1.72
CA PRO A 458 2.90 34.27 1.00
C PRO A 458 2.84 34.82 -0.44
N SER A 459 3.65 35.82 -0.78
CA SER A 459 3.59 36.53 -2.07
C SER A 459 4.12 35.71 -3.25
N LEU A 460 4.90 34.64 -3.02
CA LEU A 460 5.40 33.76 -4.08
C LEU A 460 4.39 32.67 -4.52
N ILE A 461 3.21 32.60 -3.89
CA ILE A 461 2.15 31.62 -4.21
C ILE A 461 1.36 32.00 -5.48
N HIS A 462 1.68 33.13 -6.13
CA HIS A 462 0.99 33.60 -7.32
C HIS A 462 1.70 33.24 -8.63
N ARG A 463 1.64 31.96 -9.02
CA ARG A 463 1.52 31.61 -10.45
C ARG A 463 0.43 30.60 -10.72
N ARG A 464 -0.41 30.97 -11.70
CA ARG A 464 -1.41 30.12 -12.34
C ARG A 464 -0.66 28.98 -13.04
N ASN A 465 -0.88 27.74 -12.62
CA ASN A 465 -0.75 26.59 -13.51
C ASN A 465 -1.81 26.80 -14.62
N SER A 466 -1.43 27.44 -15.72
CA SER A 466 -2.30 27.57 -16.89
C SER A 466 -2.35 26.22 -17.59
N TYR A 467 -3.41 25.48 -17.31
CA TYR A 467 -3.98 24.55 -18.28
C TYR A 467 -4.59 25.39 -19.41
N THR A 468 -3.80 25.75 -20.41
CA THR A 468 -4.29 26.18 -21.73
C THR A 468 -3.19 26.00 -22.79
N PRO A 469 -3.44 25.29 -23.90
CA PRO A 469 -2.51 25.24 -25.02
C PRO A 469 -2.68 26.54 -25.81
N LEU A 470 -1.73 27.46 -25.71
CA LEU A 470 -1.59 28.51 -26.71
C LEU A 470 -0.66 27.99 -27.80
N SER A 471 -1.25 27.68 -28.95
CA SER A 471 -0.55 27.44 -30.20
C SER A 471 0.33 28.64 -30.55
N SER A 472 1.64 28.53 -30.34
CA SER A 472 2.60 29.42 -31.01
C SER A 472 2.91 28.83 -32.39
N TYR A 473 2.54 29.59 -33.42
CA TYR A 473 3.05 29.43 -34.77
C TYR A 473 4.56 29.70 -34.75
N ASP A 474 5.37 28.66 -34.61
CA ASP A 474 6.74 28.62 -35.16
C ASP A 474 7.26 27.18 -35.11
N GLN A 475 6.94 26.43 -36.18
CA GLN A 475 7.53 25.12 -36.41
C GLN A 475 8.91 25.26 -37.05
N VAL A 476 9.97 25.21 -36.23
CA VAL A 476 11.24 24.65 -36.71
C VAL A 476 11.20 23.15 -36.43
N LYS A 477 10.86 22.38 -37.46
CA LYS A 477 10.83 20.91 -37.44
C LYS A 477 12.20 20.35 -37.10
N ARG A 478 12.30 19.60 -35.98
CA ARG A 478 13.32 18.54 -35.83
C ARG A 478 12.67 17.18 -36.16
N PRO A 479 13.33 16.28 -36.91
CA PRO A 479 12.69 15.07 -37.41
C PRO A 479 12.43 14.05 -36.29
N ARG A 480 11.21 13.51 -36.22
CA ARG A 480 10.88 12.32 -35.44
C ARG A 480 11.29 11.09 -36.25
N LEU A 481 12.27 10.32 -35.75
CA LEU A 481 12.47 8.93 -36.17
C LEU A 481 11.35 8.08 -35.56
N TYR A 482 10.58 7.43 -36.43
CA TYR A 482 9.56 6.44 -36.06
C TYR A 482 10.24 5.11 -35.69
N SER A 483 9.92 4.55 -34.53
CA SER A 483 9.98 3.11 -34.29
C SER A 483 8.63 2.49 -34.67
N ALA A 484 8.60 1.78 -35.81
CA ALA A 484 7.61 0.74 -36.08
C ALA A 484 7.95 -0.46 -35.16
N GLY A 485 7.03 -1.13 -34.46
CA GLY A 485 5.77 -1.67 -34.96
C GLY A 485 6.00 -3.16 -35.25
N ASN A 486 5.85 -4.01 -34.23
CA ASN A 486 5.88 -5.47 -34.37
C ASN A 486 4.67 -5.95 -35.19
N GLN A 487 4.92 -6.76 -36.23
CA GLN A 487 3.96 -7.72 -36.77
C GLN A 487 4.67 -9.06 -37.08
N PRO A 488 3.92 -10.18 -37.11
CA PRO A 488 4.42 -11.51 -36.79
C PRO A 488 5.07 -12.23 -37.98
N TRP A 489 6.06 -13.06 -37.65
CA TRP A 489 6.84 -13.88 -38.59
C TRP A 489 6.03 -15.08 -39.10
N LEU A 490 5.89 -15.21 -40.42
CA LEU A 490 5.62 -16.47 -41.13
C LEU A 490 6.50 -16.55 -42.40
N PRO A 491 6.84 -17.77 -42.88
CA PRO A 491 8.06 -18.04 -43.63
C PRO A 491 7.94 -17.78 -45.13
N LEU A 492 9.07 -17.38 -45.74
CA LEU A 492 9.25 -17.12 -47.16
C LEU A 492 8.95 -18.36 -48.03
N ALA A 493 8.10 -18.20 -49.04
CA ALA A 493 7.89 -19.15 -50.14
C ALA A 493 8.91 -18.93 -51.27
N PRO A 494 9.36 -19.98 -51.99
CA PRO A 494 10.13 -19.83 -53.23
C PRO A 494 9.24 -19.75 -54.48
N THR A 495 9.77 -19.12 -55.52
CA THR A 495 9.13 -18.82 -56.82
C THR A 495 8.93 -20.05 -57.73
N PRO A 496 7.99 -20.00 -58.71
CA PRO A 496 7.51 -21.17 -59.43
C PRO A 496 8.06 -21.32 -60.86
N ALA A 497 8.31 -22.55 -61.30
CA ALA A 497 8.31 -22.93 -62.72
C ALA A 497 8.00 -24.43 -62.92
N ALA A 498 6.75 -24.68 -63.31
CA ALA A 498 6.23 -25.58 -64.36
C ALA A 498 6.71 -27.05 -64.53
N LEU A 499 5.69 -27.90 -64.74
CA LEU A 499 5.63 -29.20 -65.45
C LEU A 499 5.66 -30.49 -64.61
N MET A 500 4.46 -31.08 -64.45
CA MET A 500 4.19 -32.53 -64.25
C MET A 500 4.41 -33.26 -65.60
N PRO A 501 4.78 -34.57 -65.65
CA PRO A 501 3.80 -35.65 -65.38
C PRO A 501 4.33 -36.97 -64.72
N GLU A 502 3.37 -37.66 -64.08
CA GLU A 502 3.15 -39.12 -63.91
C GLU A 502 4.09 -40.05 -63.09
N GLY A 503 3.45 -40.91 -62.27
CA GLY A 503 3.97 -42.25 -61.88
C GLY A 503 3.92 -42.63 -60.38
N TRP A 504 2.90 -43.40 -59.96
CA TRP A 504 2.78 -44.15 -58.67
C TRP A 504 3.60 -45.48 -58.69
N PRO A 505 3.71 -46.31 -57.60
CA PRO A 505 3.51 -46.08 -56.14
C PRO A 505 4.51 -46.82 -55.18
N SER A 506 4.40 -46.50 -53.88
CA SER A 506 4.59 -47.30 -52.63
C SER A 506 5.56 -48.50 -52.53
N GLN A 507 6.40 -48.50 -51.48
CA GLN A 507 6.71 -49.73 -50.69
C GLN A 507 7.28 -49.42 -49.28
N GLU A 508 6.51 -49.77 -48.25
CA GLU A 508 7.01 -50.16 -46.92
C GLU A 508 7.55 -51.59 -47.00
N CYS A 509 8.61 -51.91 -46.27
CA CYS A 509 8.92 -53.30 -45.89
C CYS A 509 9.44 -53.37 -44.46
N LEU A 510 8.89 -54.36 -43.78
CA LEU A 510 8.97 -54.72 -42.37
C LEU A 510 10.22 -55.56 -42.04
N SER A 511 10.58 -55.49 -40.76
CA SER A 511 11.17 -56.49 -39.86
C SER A 511 11.73 -57.82 -40.39
N GLU A 512 12.88 -58.23 -39.83
CA GLU A 512 13.15 -59.63 -39.47
C GLU A 512 13.69 -59.68 -38.03
N GLY A 513 13.10 -60.58 -37.23
CA GLY A 513 13.62 -60.99 -35.92
C GLY A 513 14.28 -62.37 -36.01
N ALA A 514 15.04 -62.74 -34.99
CA ALA A 514 15.49 -64.10 -34.74
C ALA A 514 15.66 -64.36 -33.23
N ASP A 515 14.83 -65.27 -32.73
CA ASP A 515 15.03 -66.34 -31.73
C ASP A 515 16.07 -66.19 -30.60
N THR A 516 15.65 -66.43 -29.35
CA THR A 516 15.71 -67.75 -28.69
C THR A 516 15.37 -67.68 -27.19
N ASP A 517 14.46 -68.57 -26.79
CA ASP A 517 14.26 -69.27 -25.51
C ASP A 517 14.82 -68.72 -24.18
N SER A 518 13.91 -68.57 -23.21
CA SER A 518 14.13 -68.89 -21.78
C SER A 518 12.79 -69.29 -21.14
N PRO A 519 12.72 -70.34 -20.30
CA PRO A 519 11.45 -70.92 -19.85
C PRO A 519 10.94 -70.39 -18.49
N GLU A 520 9.60 -70.46 -18.34
CA GLU A 520 8.77 -70.88 -17.19
C GLU A 520 9.04 -70.27 -15.79
N GLU A 521 8.13 -69.49 -15.20
CA GLU A 521 6.81 -69.81 -14.59
C GLU A 521 6.85 -70.17 -13.09
N ALA A 522 6.01 -69.45 -12.33
CA ALA A 522 5.21 -69.83 -11.14
C ALA A 522 5.11 -68.59 -10.22
N SER A 523 4.07 -67.76 -10.29
CA SER A 523 2.68 -67.92 -9.80
C SER A 523 2.53 -67.90 -8.26
N ASP A 524 1.47 -67.18 -7.86
CA ASP A 524 0.73 -67.14 -6.60
C ASP A 524 1.20 -66.12 -5.53
N ASP A 525 0.36 -65.33 -4.86
CA ASP A 525 -1.03 -64.86 -4.99
C ASP A 525 -1.30 -63.89 -3.79
N VAL A 526 -2.47 -63.24 -3.75
CA VAL A 526 -3.13 -62.55 -2.60
C VAL A 526 -2.76 -61.06 -2.34
N CYS A 527 -3.54 -60.07 -2.83
CA CYS A 527 -4.81 -59.48 -2.31
C CYS A 527 -4.65 -58.64 -1.02
N VAL A 528 -5.27 -57.46 -0.83
CA VAL A 528 -6.43 -56.78 -1.46
C VAL A 528 -6.15 -55.28 -1.57
#